data_AF-A0A1D9Q114-F1
#
_entry.id   AF-A0A1D9Q114-F1
#
_cell.length_a   1.000
_cell.length_b   1.000
_cell.length_c   1.000
_cell.angle_alpha   90.00
_cell.angle_beta   90.00
_cell.angle_gamma   90.00
#
_symmetry.space_group_name_H-M   'P 1'
#
loop_
_entity.id
_entity.type
_entity.pdbx_description
1 polymer ?
#
loop_
_entity_poly.entity_id
_entity_poly.type
_entity_poly.pdbx_seq_one_letter_code
_entity_poly.pdbx_strand_id
1 'polypeptide(L)'
;MNFYDGAFLVLISACALLTWRQYHMREESAEDKRNANVATPLAKAEASRFIKLFLTVYCLVMASDWLQGPYVYSLYKDQFGLDEKIVALLFTTGFLSGGISGYFVGSFADKYGRKSACLVFCFTYSLSCFSTLFHSAPVLFVGRIFGGLSTSLMFSAFESWMVTEYHKRNIQKAGMSLNSLFGVMSTLNSVMAILSGVFSEWLVQITDDRRMPFMASACLLGISAYIITICWTENYGDSAITTQKSPSSVSRNSSTSPNANSPSRTPKEPLPTSSVLALIFTNPRIFTLGLASCFFEGSMYLFVFFWTPFLNSTQSSSSSPPLPLGMIFASFMSSVMLGSLIFTHLSSTFKSLTQTRLLTIVFAISSISLLFPLLTNNQHYTFYAFCVFEAMVGMYFPSVGSLKGKWVEDGVRARVYGALRVPLNVFVVISLALVREGEEYRRGVFLICGGLLVAISGVFYRFVREN
;
A
#
# COMPACT_ATOMS: atom_id res chain seq x y z
N MET A 1 -23.63 -1.34 -22.56
CA MET A 1 -22.90 -1.01 -21.33
C MET A 1 -23.23 -2.10 -20.33
N ASN A 2 -22.24 -2.90 -19.94
CA ASN A 2 -22.47 -4.03 -19.05
C ASN A 2 -22.77 -3.51 -17.63
N PHE A 3 -23.37 -4.35 -16.78
CA PHE A 3 -23.70 -4.00 -15.39
C PHE A 3 -22.50 -3.37 -14.64
N TYR A 4 -21.31 -3.95 -14.81
CA TYR A 4 -20.07 -3.50 -14.17
C TYR A 4 -19.63 -2.10 -14.62
N ASP A 5 -19.80 -1.78 -15.90
CA ASP A 5 -19.50 -0.44 -16.43
C ASP A 5 -20.42 0.61 -15.80
N GLY A 6 -21.71 0.29 -15.66
CA GLY A 6 -22.69 1.15 -14.98
C GLY A 6 -22.35 1.38 -13.51
N ALA A 7 -22.02 0.31 -12.78
CA ALA A 7 -21.61 0.41 -11.38
C ALA A 7 -20.32 1.22 -11.21
N PHE A 8 -19.33 1.00 -12.09
CA PHE A 8 -18.09 1.76 -12.13
C PHE A 8 -18.35 3.25 -12.34
N LEU A 9 -19.20 3.61 -13.32
CA LEU A 9 -19.55 5.01 -13.59
C LEU A 9 -20.21 5.69 -12.39
N VAL A 10 -21.07 4.99 -11.66
CA VAL A 10 -21.67 5.53 -10.43
C VAL A 10 -20.61 5.78 -9.36
N LEU A 11 -19.73 4.82 -9.11
CA LEU A 11 -18.67 4.92 -8.10
C LEU A 11 -17.68 6.05 -8.42
N ILE A 12 -17.20 6.14 -9.66
CA ILE A 12 -16.25 7.18 -10.06
C ILE A 12 -16.90 8.57 -10.06
N SER A 13 -18.18 8.66 -10.43
CA SER A 13 -18.93 9.93 -10.35
C SER A 13 -19.09 10.40 -8.90
N ALA A 14 -19.38 9.47 -7.98
CA ALA A 14 -19.43 9.78 -6.55
C ALA A 14 -18.08 10.25 -6.01
N CYS A 15 -16.97 9.59 -6.42
CA CYS A 15 -15.63 10.02 -6.06
C CYS A 15 -15.29 11.40 -6.62
N ALA A 16 -15.62 11.67 -7.88
CA ALA A 16 -15.39 12.95 -8.54
C ALA A 16 -16.15 14.07 -7.82
N LEU A 17 -17.42 13.85 -7.47
CA LEU A 17 -18.25 14.82 -6.76
C LEU A 17 -17.71 15.14 -5.36
N LEU A 18 -17.30 14.13 -4.59
CA LEU A 18 -16.71 14.36 -3.27
C LEU A 18 -15.33 15.01 -3.35
N THR A 19 -14.50 14.63 -4.31
CA THR A 19 -13.19 15.25 -4.54
C THR A 19 -13.35 16.71 -4.92
N TRP A 20 -14.28 17.01 -5.83
CA TRP A 20 -14.61 18.37 -6.22
C TRP A 20 -15.09 19.21 -5.03
N ARG A 21 -15.99 18.65 -4.20
CA ARG A 21 -16.45 19.31 -2.97
C ARG A 21 -15.32 19.57 -1.98
N GLN A 22 -14.43 18.59 -1.77
CA GLN A 22 -13.28 18.75 -0.88
C GLN A 22 -12.30 19.79 -1.40
N TYR A 23 -12.05 19.82 -2.71
CA TYR A 23 -11.18 20.81 -3.33
C TYR A 23 -11.71 22.24 -3.13
N HIS A 24 -13.02 22.46 -3.33
CA HIS A 24 -13.64 23.76 -3.10
C HIS A 24 -13.71 24.18 -1.63
N MET A 25 -13.79 23.21 -0.71
CA MET A 25 -13.79 23.48 0.73
C MET A 25 -12.38 23.56 1.34
N ARG A 26 -11.33 23.29 0.55
CA ARG A 26 -9.95 23.32 1.02
C ARG A 26 -9.49 24.76 1.15
N GLU A 27 -9.49 25.27 2.37
CA GLU A 27 -8.74 26.49 2.68
C GLU A 27 -7.25 26.23 2.45
N GLU A 28 -6.63 27.03 1.57
CA GLU A 28 -5.18 27.03 1.43
C GLU A 28 -4.52 27.30 2.79
N SER A 29 -3.63 26.40 3.22
CA SER A 29 -2.90 26.55 4.47
C SER A 29 -2.15 27.88 4.50
N ALA A 30 -2.26 28.62 5.61
CA ALA A 30 -1.52 29.86 5.83
C ALA A 30 0.01 29.67 5.67
N GLU A 31 0.50 28.45 5.90
CA GLU A 31 1.90 28.05 5.74
C GLU A 31 2.33 27.93 4.27
N ASP A 32 1.46 27.39 3.40
CA ASP A 32 1.70 27.31 1.95
C ASP A 32 1.69 28.72 1.33
N LYS A 33 0.77 29.59 1.77
CA LYS A 33 0.71 31.02 1.38
C LYS A 33 1.95 31.82 1.81
N ARG A 34 2.43 31.60 3.03
CA ARG A 34 3.60 32.31 3.58
C ARG A 34 4.89 31.92 2.85
N ASN A 35 5.07 30.63 2.55
CA ASN A 35 6.26 30.13 1.85
C ASN A 35 6.25 30.51 0.35
N ALA A 36 5.08 30.62 -0.27
CA ALA A 36 4.96 31.06 -1.66
C ALA A 36 5.46 32.49 -1.92
N ASN A 37 5.43 33.37 -0.92
CA ASN A 37 5.81 34.79 -1.09
C ASN A 37 7.30 35.09 -0.94
N VAL A 38 8.12 34.12 -0.50
CA VAL A 38 9.55 34.33 -0.20
C VAL A 38 10.48 33.74 -1.29
N ALA A 39 9.96 32.87 -2.15
CA ALA A 39 10.78 32.12 -3.10
C ALA A 39 11.03 32.87 -4.41
N THR A 40 12.28 32.84 -4.90
CA THR A 40 12.62 33.35 -6.24
C THR A 40 11.90 32.55 -7.33
N PRO A 41 11.55 33.17 -8.48
CA PRO A 41 10.93 32.47 -9.60
C PRO A 41 11.73 31.25 -10.09
N LEU A 42 13.07 31.36 -10.06
CA LEU A 42 13.99 30.28 -10.43
C LEU A 42 13.86 29.07 -9.47
N ALA A 43 13.84 29.31 -8.16
CA ALA A 43 13.69 28.23 -7.17
C ALA A 43 12.33 27.52 -7.29
N LYS A 44 11.26 28.26 -7.61
CA LYS A 44 9.93 27.67 -7.90
C LYS A 44 9.95 26.81 -9.16
N ALA A 45 10.62 27.27 -10.22
CA ALA A 45 10.73 26.51 -11.47
C ALA A 45 11.52 25.20 -11.27
N GLU A 46 12.64 25.25 -10.54
CA GLU A 46 13.45 24.06 -10.23
C GLU A 46 12.70 23.04 -9.36
N ALA A 47 12.00 23.52 -8.32
CA ALA A 47 11.16 22.69 -7.47
C ALA A 47 10.02 22.04 -8.27
N SER A 48 9.30 22.82 -9.09
CA SER A 48 8.22 22.31 -9.93
C SER A 48 8.72 21.24 -10.92
N ARG A 49 9.88 21.47 -11.55
CA ARG A 49 10.51 20.50 -12.45
C ARG A 49 10.84 19.21 -11.72
N PHE A 50 11.44 19.29 -10.53
CA PHE A 50 11.73 18.11 -9.71
C PHE A 50 10.46 17.34 -9.35
N ILE A 51 9.44 18.03 -8.84
CA ILE A 51 8.17 17.41 -8.43
C ILE A 51 7.51 16.71 -9.62
N LYS A 52 7.40 17.38 -10.77
CA LYS A 52 6.81 16.79 -11.97
C LYS A 52 7.57 15.55 -12.42
N LEU A 53 8.91 15.61 -12.43
CA LEU A 53 9.75 14.48 -12.81
C LEU A 53 9.55 13.28 -11.86
N PHE A 54 9.61 13.53 -10.55
CA PHE A 54 9.40 12.48 -9.55
C PHE A 54 8.00 11.88 -9.64
N LEU A 55 6.96 12.72 -9.70
CA LEU A 55 5.58 12.25 -9.80
C LEU A 55 5.31 11.47 -11.09
N THR A 56 5.97 11.83 -12.19
CA THR A 56 5.87 11.06 -13.45
C THR A 56 6.40 9.64 -13.25
N VAL A 57 7.61 9.51 -12.69
CA VAL A 57 8.19 8.18 -12.38
C VAL A 57 7.31 7.42 -11.39
N TYR A 58 6.84 8.09 -10.33
CA TYR A 58 5.97 7.49 -9.33
C TYR A 58 4.67 6.95 -9.95
N CYS A 59 4.00 7.71 -10.82
CA CYS A 59 2.80 7.26 -11.52
C CYS A 59 3.06 6.04 -12.41
N LEU A 60 4.16 6.03 -13.17
CA LEU A 60 4.53 4.90 -14.02
C LEU A 60 4.77 3.63 -13.19
N VAL A 61 5.48 3.77 -12.07
CA VAL A 61 5.78 2.66 -11.16
C VAL A 61 4.50 2.14 -10.49
N MET A 62 3.65 3.01 -9.95
CA MET A 62 2.37 2.59 -9.35
C MET A 62 1.46 1.94 -10.39
N ALA A 63 1.36 2.50 -11.61
CA ALA A 63 0.58 1.91 -12.68
C ALA A 63 1.08 0.50 -13.04
N SER A 64 2.40 0.28 -13.10
CA SER A 64 2.96 -1.05 -13.38
C SER A 64 2.61 -2.11 -12.33
N ASP A 65 2.38 -1.71 -11.08
CA ASP A 65 1.94 -2.63 -10.03
C ASP A 65 0.46 -2.94 -10.16
N TRP A 66 -0.37 -1.90 -10.30
CA TRP A 66 -1.81 -2.04 -10.34
C TRP A 66 -2.34 -2.74 -11.61
N LEU A 67 -1.62 -2.67 -12.73
CA LEU A 67 -2.01 -3.34 -13.97
C LEU A 67 -2.12 -4.86 -13.83
N GLN A 68 -1.32 -5.47 -12.96
CA GLN A 68 -1.30 -6.92 -12.77
C GLN A 68 -2.44 -7.39 -11.86
N GLY A 69 -2.86 -6.53 -10.92
CA GLY A 69 -3.80 -6.83 -9.84
C GLY A 69 -5.03 -7.66 -10.24
N PRO A 70 -5.80 -7.26 -11.27
CA PRO A 70 -7.02 -7.98 -11.67
C PRO A 70 -6.79 -9.37 -12.25
N TYR A 71 -5.58 -9.63 -12.78
CA TYR A 71 -5.32 -10.78 -13.65
C TYR A 71 -4.34 -11.80 -13.05
N VAL A 72 -3.72 -11.56 -11.90
CA VAL A 72 -2.76 -12.51 -11.30
C VAL A 72 -3.40 -13.88 -11.05
N TYR A 73 -4.57 -13.91 -10.41
CA TYR A 73 -5.25 -15.16 -10.09
C TYR A 73 -5.69 -15.89 -11.38
N SER A 74 -6.38 -15.17 -12.27
CA SER A 74 -6.96 -15.74 -13.49
C SER A 74 -5.90 -16.16 -14.50
N LEU A 75 -4.75 -15.49 -14.56
CA LEU A 75 -3.61 -15.93 -15.36
C LEU A 75 -3.13 -17.32 -14.91
N TYR A 76 -2.93 -17.52 -13.61
CA TYR A 76 -2.40 -18.78 -13.09
C TYR A 76 -3.44 -19.91 -13.06
N LYS A 77 -4.68 -19.63 -12.65
CA LYS A 77 -5.73 -20.64 -12.60
C LYS A 77 -6.33 -20.92 -13.97
N ASP A 78 -6.78 -19.88 -14.67
CA ASP A 78 -7.66 -20.03 -15.83
C ASP A 78 -6.84 -20.19 -17.12
N GLN A 79 -5.75 -19.44 -17.30
CA GLN A 79 -4.94 -19.49 -18.52
C GLN A 79 -3.84 -20.55 -18.47
N PHE A 80 -3.15 -20.73 -17.34
CA PHE A 80 -2.14 -21.78 -17.19
C PHE A 80 -2.69 -23.12 -16.70
N GLY A 81 -3.93 -23.15 -16.22
CA GLY A 81 -4.56 -24.38 -15.74
C GLY A 81 -3.94 -24.94 -14.46
N LEU A 82 -3.28 -24.12 -13.64
CA LEU A 82 -2.68 -24.58 -12.38
C LEU A 82 -3.76 -24.94 -11.35
N ASP A 83 -3.44 -25.88 -10.47
CA ASP A 83 -4.25 -26.19 -9.28
C ASP A 83 -4.31 -24.95 -8.36
N GLU A 84 -5.47 -24.64 -7.79
CA GLU A 84 -5.67 -23.51 -6.87
C GLU A 84 -4.67 -23.53 -5.70
N LYS A 85 -4.22 -24.71 -5.26
CA LYS A 85 -3.15 -24.87 -4.25
C LYS A 85 -1.82 -24.30 -4.72
N ILE A 86 -1.44 -24.54 -5.98
CA ILE A 86 -0.20 -24.00 -6.54
C ILE A 86 -0.33 -22.49 -6.70
N VAL A 87 -1.50 -22.00 -7.13
CA VAL A 87 -1.79 -20.55 -7.20
C VAL A 87 -1.65 -19.91 -5.82
N ALA A 88 -2.24 -20.51 -4.77
CA ALA A 88 -2.11 -20.03 -3.40
C ALA A 88 -0.64 -20.01 -2.92
N LEU A 89 0.14 -21.04 -3.23
CA LEU A 89 1.57 -21.08 -2.91
C LEU A 89 2.36 -19.99 -3.65
N LEU A 90 2.03 -19.68 -4.91
CA LEU A 90 2.64 -18.58 -5.66
C LEU A 90 2.36 -17.21 -5.03
N PHE A 91 1.11 -16.96 -4.60
CA PHE A 91 0.76 -15.75 -3.85
C PHE A 91 1.49 -15.69 -2.51
N THR A 92 1.49 -16.80 -1.76
CA THR A 92 2.20 -16.93 -0.47
C THR A 92 3.69 -16.62 -0.63
N THR A 93 4.32 -17.12 -1.68
CA THR A 93 5.74 -16.89 -1.98
C THR A 93 6.02 -15.40 -2.22
N GLY A 94 5.14 -14.71 -2.97
CA GLY A 94 5.24 -13.27 -3.18
C GLY A 94 5.11 -12.49 -1.88
N PHE A 95 4.10 -12.79 -1.07
CA PHE A 95 3.90 -12.14 0.23
C PHE A 95 5.06 -12.39 1.21
N LEU A 96 5.55 -13.63 1.28
CA LEU A 96 6.62 -14.01 2.19
C LEU A 96 7.95 -13.35 1.78
N SER A 97 8.29 -13.38 0.48
CA SER A 97 9.49 -12.72 -0.03
C SER A 97 9.43 -11.20 0.15
N GLY A 98 8.27 -10.57 -0.02
CA GLY A 98 8.05 -9.16 0.34
C GLY A 98 8.25 -8.90 1.82
N GLY A 99 7.60 -9.67 2.69
CA GLY A 99 7.75 -9.53 4.15
C GLY A 99 9.20 -9.67 4.63
N ILE A 100 9.94 -10.66 4.11
CA ILE A 100 11.36 -10.88 4.45
C ILE A 100 12.24 -9.75 3.88
N SER A 101 12.00 -9.35 2.64
CA SER A 101 12.81 -8.32 1.99
C SER A 101 12.66 -6.93 2.61
N GLY A 102 11.48 -6.61 3.14
CA GLY A 102 11.23 -5.36 3.83
C GLY A 102 12.20 -5.05 4.98
N TYR A 103 12.78 -6.07 5.63
CA TYR A 103 13.74 -5.87 6.73
C TYR A 103 15.10 -5.34 6.29
N PHE A 104 15.57 -5.71 5.10
CA PHE A 104 16.92 -5.35 4.63
C PHE A 104 16.92 -4.29 3.54
N VAL A 105 15.81 -4.12 2.81
CA VAL A 105 15.73 -3.18 1.67
C VAL A 105 16.08 -1.74 2.06
N GLY A 106 15.65 -1.27 3.25
CA GLY A 106 16.00 0.08 3.72
C GLY A 106 17.52 0.25 3.91
N SER A 107 18.18 -0.70 4.59
CA SER A 107 19.63 -0.68 4.77
C SER A 107 20.39 -0.82 3.45
N PHE A 108 19.87 -1.64 2.53
CA PHE A 108 20.42 -1.79 1.18
C PHE A 108 20.38 -0.46 0.41
N ALA A 109 19.23 0.21 0.38
CA ALA A 109 19.07 1.49 -0.31
C ALA A 109 19.96 2.59 0.29
N ASP A 110 20.11 2.61 1.62
CA ASP A 110 20.97 3.59 2.28
C ASP A 110 22.47 3.36 2.02
N LYS A 111 22.91 2.09 1.91
CA LYS A 111 24.32 1.73 1.72
C LYS A 111 24.77 1.77 0.25
N TYR A 112 23.96 1.24 -0.66
CA TYR A 112 24.32 1.08 -2.07
C TYR A 112 23.75 2.16 -2.99
N GLY A 113 22.96 3.09 -2.43
CA GLY A 113 22.36 4.20 -3.17
C GLY A 113 20.88 3.96 -3.43
N ARG A 114 20.07 5.01 -3.22
CA ARG A 114 18.62 4.93 -3.33
C ARG A 114 18.15 4.98 -4.79
N LYS A 115 18.89 5.65 -5.70
CA LYS A 115 18.62 5.58 -7.15
C LYS A 115 18.90 4.16 -7.65
N SER A 116 20.04 3.57 -7.26
CA SER A 116 20.36 2.18 -7.57
C SER A 116 19.26 1.23 -7.09
N ALA A 117 18.74 1.40 -5.86
CA ALA A 117 17.62 0.60 -5.35
C ALA A 117 16.34 0.74 -6.18
N CYS A 118 16.01 1.93 -6.68
CA CYS A 118 14.89 2.13 -7.61
C CYS A 118 15.10 1.45 -8.97
N LEU A 119 16.34 1.39 -9.47
CA LEU A 119 16.66 0.66 -10.70
C LEU A 119 16.61 -0.86 -10.50
N VAL A 120 17.10 -1.35 -9.36
CA VAL A 120 16.96 -2.76 -8.95
C VAL A 120 15.49 -3.14 -8.90
N PHE A 121 14.63 -2.28 -8.34
CA PHE A 121 13.18 -2.47 -8.39
C PHE A 121 12.67 -2.65 -9.82
N CYS A 122 12.99 -1.74 -10.74
CA CYS A 122 12.52 -1.83 -12.13
C CYS A 122 12.98 -3.14 -12.79
N PHE A 123 14.23 -3.54 -12.54
CA PHE A 123 14.80 -4.76 -13.09
C PHE A 123 14.12 -6.02 -12.51
N THR A 124 14.07 -6.16 -11.18
CA THR A 124 13.49 -7.36 -10.54
C THR A 124 12.00 -7.47 -10.81
N TYR A 125 11.28 -6.34 -10.87
CA TYR A 125 9.86 -6.38 -11.18
C TYR A 125 9.59 -6.72 -12.64
N SER A 126 10.43 -6.25 -13.57
CA SER A 126 10.36 -6.67 -14.97
C SER A 126 10.66 -8.17 -15.12
N LEU A 127 11.61 -8.74 -14.37
CA LEU A 127 11.85 -10.18 -14.35
C LEU A 127 10.64 -10.96 -13.82
N SER A 128 9.96 -10.45 -12.79
CA SER A 128 8.69 -11.02 -12.31
C SER A 128 7.62 -11.01 -13.41
N CYS A 129 7.49 -9.92 -14.17
CA CYS A 129 6.58 -9.86 -15.31
C CYS A 129 6.99 -10.85 -16.41
N PHE A 130 8.25 -10.90 -16.83
CA PHE A 130 8.69 -11.84 -17.88
C PHE A 130 8.61 -13.31 -17.47
N SER A 131 8.65 -13.62 -16.17
CA SER A 131 8.42 -14.99 -15.69
C SER A 131 7.08 -15.55 -16.14
N THR A 132 6.06 -14.68 -16.32
CA THR A 132 4.73 -15.08 -16.78
C THR A 132 4.65 -15.42 -18.27
N LEU A 133 5.76 -15.31 -19.02
CA LEU A 133 5.83 -15.84 -20.38
C LEU A 133 6.07 -17.36 -20.39
N PHE A 134 6.56 -17.91 -19.28
CA PHE A 134 6.91 -19.33 -19.16
C PHE A 134 5.85 -20.10 -18.38
N HIS A 135 5.39 -21.23 -18.92
CA HIS A 135 4.42 -22.13 -18.27
C HIS A 135 5.07 -23.07 -17.23
N SER A 136 6.27 -22.74 -16.75
CA SER A 136 7.05 -23.57 -15.84
C SER A 136 6.85 -23.09 -14.40
N ALA A 137 6.25 -23.94 -13.56
CA ALA A 137 5.97 -23.59 -12.16
C ALA A 137 7.22 -23.09 -11.39
N PRO A 138 8.41 -23.71 -11.48
CA PRO A 138 9.63 -23.18 -10.87
C PRO A 138 9.97 -21.75 -11.30
N VAL A 139 9.80 -21.41 -12.59
CA VAL A 139 10.07 -20.06 -13.11
C VAL A 139 9.07 -19.05 -12.52
N LEU A 140 7.80 -19.44 -12.37
CA LEU A 140 6.78 -18.60 -11.74
C LEU A 140 7.09 -18.36 -10.25
N PHE A 141 7.57 -19.36 -9.51
CA PHE A 141 8.00 -19.18 -8.13
C PHE A 141 9.16 -18.20 -8.02
N VAL A 142 10.19 -18.34 -8.87
CA VAL A 142 11.31 -17.39 -8.94
C VAL A 142 10.81 -15.98 -9.28
N GLY A 143 9.89 -15.88 -10.25
CA GLY A 143 9.22 -14.62 -10.59
C GLY A 143 8.52 -13.98 -9.40
N ARG A 144 7.76 -14.75 -8.61
CA ARG A 144 7.08 -14.26 -7.41
C ARG A 144 8.05 -13.83 -6.30
N ILE A 145 9.21 -14.49 -6.15
CA ILE A 145 10.26 -14.04 -5.23
C ILE A 145 10.78 -12.66 -5.64
N PHE A 146 11.07 -12.46 -6.92
CA PHE A 146 11.47 -11.15 -7.42
C PHE A 146 10.36 -10.11 -7.29
N GLY A 147 9.11 -10.51 -7.53
CA GLY A 147 7.91 -9.69 -7.33
C GLY A 147 7.79 -9.16 -5.89
N GLY A 148 7.91 -10.03 -4.90
CA GLY A 148 7.86 -9.63 -3.49
C GLY A 148 9.03 -8.71 -3.10
N LEU A 149 10.26 -9.01 -3.54
CA LEU A 149 11.42 -8.13 -3.36
C LEU A 149 11.18 -6.73 -3.94
N SER A 150 10.63 -6.65 -5.16
CA SER A 150 10.29 -5.37 -5.77
C SER A 150 9.22 -4.61 -5.01
N THR A 151 8.15 -5.26 -4.51
CA THR A 151 7.12 -4.57 -3.73
C THR A 151 7.71 -3.87 -2.50
N SER A 152 8.66 -4.50 -1.82
CA SER A 152 9.38 -3.89 -0.69
C SER A 152 10.21 -2.67 -1.09
N LEU A 153 10.91 -2.76 -2.24
CA LEU A 153 11.68 -1.63 -2.80
C LEU A 153 10.76 -0.49 -3.24
N MET A 154 9.61 -0.80 -3.82
CA MET A 154 8.65 0.19 -4.32
C MET A 154 8.19 1.15 -3.23
N PHE A 155 7.76 0.62 -2.08
CA PHE A 155 7.25 1.43 -0.98
C PHE A 155 8.34 2.07 -0.11
N SER A 156 9.60 1.63 -0.22
CA SER A 156 10.69 2.15 0.63
C SER A 156 11.67 3.05 -0.14
N ALA A 157 12.19 2.60 -1.27
CA ALA A 157 13.30 3.26 -1.97
C ALA A 157 12.86 4.59 -2.62
N PHE A 158 11.70 4.61 -3.28
CA PHE A 158 11.20 5.81 -3.98
C PHE A 158 10.88 6.95 -3.02
N GLU A 159 10.18 6.65 -1.93
CA GLU A 159 9.89 7.63 -0.88
C GLU A 159 11.18 8.14 -0.24
N SER A 160 12.11 7.25 0.10
CA SER A 160 13.39 7.63 0.70
C SER A 160 14.21 8.52 -0.24
N TRP A 161 14.29 8.20 -1.53
CA TRP A 161 14.99 9.03 -2.51
C TRP A 161 14.37 10.43 -2.61
N MET A 162 13.03 10.50 -2.65
CA MET A 162 12.28 11.75 -2.72
C MET A 162 12.53 12.64 -1.51
N VAL A 163 12.44 12.08 -0.29
CA VAL A 163 12.61 12.84 0.96
C VAL A 163 14.00 13.45 1.05
N THR A 164 15.05 12.69 0.72
CA THR A 164 16.42 13.23 0.74
C THR A 164 16.62 14.34 -0.29
N GLU A 165 16.13 14.15 -1.51
CA GLU A 165 16.29 15.16 -2.56
C GLU A 165 15.47 16.43 -2.28
N TYR A 166 14.29 16.26 -1.67
CA TYR A 166 13.44 17.34 -1.20
C TYR A 166 14.14 18.24 -0.18
N HIS A 167 14.82 17.64 0.81
CA HIS A 167 15.61 18.38 1.80
C HIS A 167 16.87 18.99 1.21
N LYS A 168 17.60 18.26 0.36
CA LYS A 168 18.81 18.74 -0.32
C LYS A 168 18.55 19.99 -1.15
N ARG A 169 17.42 20.03 -1.86
CA ARG A 169 17.01 21.16 -2.71
C ARG A 169 16.25 22.26 -1.97
N ASN A 170 16.04 22.12 -0.66
CA ASN A 170 15.29 23.07 0.17
C ASN A 170 13.92 23.43 -0.41
N ILE A 171 13.20 22.44 -0.98
CA ILE A 171 11.92 22.66 -1.70
C ILE A 171 10.84 23.29 -0.81
N GLN A 172 10.95 23.13 0.51
CA GLN A 172 10.12 23.84 1.50
C GLN A 172 10.07 25.36 1.22
N LYS A 173 11.19 25.95 0.83
CA LYS A 173 11.30 27.38 0.52
C LYS A 173 10.58 27.77 -0.77
N ALA A 174 10.28 26.82 -1.65
CA ALA A 174 9.58 27.05 -2.92
C ALA A 174 8.04 27.01 -2.78
N GLY A 175 7.50 26.76 -1.58
CA GLY A 175 6.07 26.87 -1.29
C GLY A 175 5.28 25.57 -1.29
N MET A 176 5.93 24.40 -1.38
CA MET A 176 5.24 23.10 -1.23
C MET A 176 5.77 22.39 0.01
N SER A 177 4.88 22.05 0.95
CA SER A 177 5.19 21.25 2.12
C SER A 177 5.31 19.75 1.79
N LEU A 178 6.09 19.02 2.57
CA LEU A 178 6.33 17.58 2.39
C LEU A 178 5.02 16.78 2.55
N ASN A 179 4.19 17.17 3.52
CA ASN A 179 2.87 16.57 3.73
C ASN A 179 1.94 16.78 2.52
N SER A 180 2.01 17.95 1.86
CA SER A 180 1.24 18.20 0.65
C SER A 180 1.70 17.29 -0.49
N LEU A 181 3.02 17.10 -0.65
CA LEU A 181 3.58 16.19 -1.66
C LEU A 181 3.16 14.73 -1.41
N PHE A 182 3.22 14.24 -0.17
CA PHE A 182 2.71 12.91 0.20
C PHE A 182 1.20 12.77 -0.07
N GLY A 183 0.42 13.83 0.19
CA GLY A 183 -1.00 13.88 -0.16
C GLY A 183 -1.23 13.71 -1.67
N VAL A 184 -0.45 14.42 -2.50
CA VAL A 184 -0.51 14.29 -3.97
C VAL A 184 -0.12 12.88 -4.42
N MET A 185 0.94 12.29 -3.85
CA MET A 185 1.35 10.91 -4.14
C MET A 185 0.26 9.90 -3.79
N SER A 186 -0.41 10.05 -2.64
CA SER A 186 -1.51 9.18 -2.24
C SER A 186 -2.69 9.28 -3.21
N THR A 187 -3.07 10.49 -3.63
CA THR A 187 -4.15 10.70 -4.61
C THR A 187 -3.80 10.09 -5.96
N LEU A 188 -2.57 10.33 -6.44
CA LEU A 188 -2.11 9.77 -7.72
C LEU A 188 -2.08 8.25 -7.69
N ASN A 189 -1.71 7.63 -6.57
CA ASN A 189 -1.75 6.18 -6.43
C ASN A 189 -3.17 5.63 -6.63
N SER A 190 -4.18 6.23 -5.99
CA SER A 190 -5.58 5.83 -6.17
C SER A 190 -6.06 6.00 -7.61
N VAL A 191 -5.69 7.11 -8.26
CA VAL A 191 -6.04 7.37 -9.67
C VAL A 191 -5.36 6.33 -10.58
N MET A 192 -4.07 6.04 -10.37
CA MET A 192 -3.35 5.03 -11.15
C MET A 192 -3.96 3.63 -10.96
N ALA A 193 -4.40 3.28 -9.76
CA ALA A 193 -5.06 2.00 -9.49
C ALA A 193 -6.35 1.82 -10.30
N ILE A 194 -7.18 2.86 -10.34
CA ILE A 194 -8.44 2.88 -11.12
C ILE A 194 -8.15 2.80 -12.62
N LEU A 195 -7.26 3.66 -13.13
CA LEU A 195 -6.91 3.69 -14.55
C LEU A 195 -6.27 2.38 -15.01
N SER A 196 -5.44 1.75 -14.17
CA SER A 196 -4.81 0.47 -14.47
C SER A 196 -5.84 -0.66 -14.56
N GLY A 197 -6.89 -0.66 -13.72
CA GLY A 197 -7.99 -1.61 -13.84
C GLY A 197 -8.72 -1.49 -15.18
N VAL A 198 -9.06 -0.27 -15.59
CA VAL A 198 -9.73 -0.02 -16.89
C VAL A 198 -8.81 -0.36 -18.08
N PHE A 199 -7.53 0.04 -18.01
CA PHE A 199 -6.59 -0.21 -19.10
C PHE A 199 -6.23 -1.69 -19.25
N SER A 200 -6.06 -2.42 -18.13
CA SER A 200 -5.82 -3.86 -18.18
C SER A 200 -7.03 -4.63 -18.74
N GLU A 201 -8.26 -4.21 -18.41
CA GLU A 201 -9.45 -4.76 -19.05
C GLU A 201 -9.41 -4.57 -20.57
N TRP A 202 -9.24 -3.33 -21.02
CA TRP A 202 -9.18 -3.00 -22.44
C TRP A 202 -8.11 -3.81 -23.17
N LEU A 203 -6.93 -3.95 -22.55
CA LEU A 203 -5.82 -4.70 -23.13
C LEU A 203 -6.14 -6.18 -23.29
N VAL A 204 -6.74 -6.81 -22.27
CA VAL A 204 -7.15 -8.22 -22.33
C VAL A 204 -8.30 -8.43 -23.32
N GLN A 205 -9.25 -7.49 -23.41
CA GLN A 205 -10.35 -7.59 -24.38
C GLN A 205 -9.88 -7.56 -25.84
N ILE A 206 -8.83 -6.78 -26.15
CA ILE A 206 -8.29 -6.71 -27.52
C ILE A 206 -7.41 -7.91 -27.86
N THR A 207 -6.63 -8.38 -26.89
CA THR A 207 -5.59 -9.39 -27.13
C THR A 207 -6.04 -10.82 -26.83
N ASP A 208 -7.12 -10.98 -26.07
CA ASP A 208 -7.60 -12.23 -25.48
C ASP A 208 -6.52 -12.96 -24.63
N ASP A 209 -5.50 -12.23 -24.17
CA ASP A 209 -4.39 -12.77 -23.40
C ASP A 209 -4.19 -12.04 -22.07
N ARG A 210 -4.38 -12.76 -20.95
CA ARG A 210 -4.25 -12.24 -19.58
C ARG A 210 -2.79 -11.94 -19.18
N ARG A 211 -1.81 -12.27 -20.02
CA ARG A 211 -0.39 -11.91 -19.84
C ARG A 211 -0.12 -10.47 -20.23
N MET A 212 -0.93 -9.88 -21.10
CA MET A 212 -0.64 -8.57 -21.67
C MET A 212 -0.55 -7.44 -20.62
N PRO A 213 -1.35 -7.41 -19.54
CA PRO A 213 -1.15 -6.45 -18.45
C PRO A 213 0.25 -6.56 -17.79
N PHE A 214 0.82 -7.76 -17.70
CA PHE A 214 2.18 -7.96 -17.19
C PHE A 214 3.24 -7.40 -18.15
N MET A 215 3.04 -7.58 -19.46
CA MET A 215 3.94 -7.03 -20.48
C MET A 215 3.86 -5.52 -20.53
N ALA A 216 2.66 -4.95 -20.46
CA ALA A 216 2.46 -3.50 -20.33
C ALA A 216 3.17 -2.96 -19.07
N SER A 217 3.09 -3.68 -17.95
CA SER A 217 3.81 -3.35 -16.71
C SER A 217 5.33 -3.33 -16.93
N ALA A 218 5.89 -4.34 -17.59
CA ALA A 218 7.32 -4.38 -17.95
C ALA A 218 7.73 -3.20 -18.85
N CYS A 219 6.90 -2.80 -19.80
CA CYS A 219 7.14 -1.60 -20.62
C CYS A 219 7.16 -0.31 -19.79
N LEU A 220 6.20 -0.11 -18.89
CA LEU A 220 6.17 1.06 -18.00
C LEU A 220 7.40 1.09 -17.07
N LEU A 221 7.85 -0.06 -16.59
CA LEU A 221 9.07 -0.19 -15.80
C LEU A 221 10.34 0.13 -16.60
N GLY A 222 10.40 -0.28 -17.87
CA GLY A 222 11.48 0.10 -18.79
C GLY A 222 11.56 1.61 -19.02
N ILE A 223 10.42 2.25 -19.25
CA ILE A 223 10.32 3.72 -19.37
C ILE A 223 10.73 4.40 -18.06
N SER A 224 10.26 3.88 -16.92
CA SER A 224 10.64 4.40 -15.59
C SER A 224 12.15 4.29 -15.37
N ALA A 225 12.74 3.13 -15.64
CA ALA A 225 14.18 2.90 -15.51
C ALA A 225 14.99 3.84 -16.41
N TYR A 226 14.53 4.08 -17.64
CA TYR A 226 15.15 5.03 -18.57
C TYR A 226 15.15 6.46 -18.00
N ILE A 227 13.99 6.94 -17.53
CA ILE A 227 13.86 8.28 -16.92
C ILE A 227 14.72 8.39 -15.65
N ILE A 228 14.69 7.38 -14.76
CA ILE A 228 15.51 7.37 -13.54
C ILE A 228 17.00 7.41 -13.90
N THR A 229 17.44 6.62 -14.87
CA THR A 229 18.85 6.54 -15.26
C THR A 229 19.39 7.90 -15.72
N ILE A 230 18.62 8.61 -16.56
CA ILE A 230 19.04 9.88 -17.16
C ILE A 230 18.82 11.06 -16.22
N CYS A 231 17.69 11.10 -15.51
CA CYS A 231 17.25 12.31 -14.82
C CYS A 231 17.52 12.30 -13.31
N TRP A 232 17.77 11.14 -12.69
CA TRP A 232 17.98 11.07 -11.24
C TRP A 232 19.47 11.04 -10.91
N THR A 233 19.84 11.73 -9.83
CA THR A 233 21.16 11.65 -9.22
C THR A 233 21.17 10.61 -8.11
N GLU A 234 22.31 9.97 -7.89
CA GLU A 234 22.48 9.05 -6.77
C GLU A 234 22.48 9.82 -5.45
N ASN A 235 21.75 9.31 -4.46
CA ASN A 235 21.75 9.83 -3.10
C ASN A 235 21.75 8.67 -2.09
N TYR A 236 22.34 8.93 -0.92
CA TYR A 236 22.62 7.93 0.11
C TYR A 236 22.02 8.36 1.45
N GLY A 237 21.83 7.40 2.35
CA GLY A 237 21.44 7.68 3.74
C GLY A 237 22.61 8.21 4.58
N ASP A 238 22.30 8.80 5.74
CA ASP A 238 23.29 9.42 6.66
C ASP A 238 24.42 8.46 7.07
N SER A 239 24.15 7.15 7.08
CA SER A 239 25.14 6.10 7.40
C SER A 239 26.28 5.98 6.39
N ALA A 240 26.06 6.32 5.11
CA ALA A 240 27.10 6.24 4.08
C ALA A 240 28.13 7.39 4.18
N ILE A 241 27.69 8.57 4.65
CA ILE A 241 28.54 9.77 4.80
C ILE A 241 29.63 9.55 5.86
N THR A 242 29.35 8.72 6.87
CA THR A 242 30.31 8.42 7.95
C THR A 242 31.48 7.55 7.48
N THR A 243 31.31 6.76 6.41
CA THR A 243 32.32 5.79 5.97
C THR A 243 33.37 6.38 5.00
N GLN A 244 33.14 7.59 4.48
CA GLN A 244 34.06 8.24 3.51
C GLN A 244 34.99 9.31 4.10
N LYS A 245 34.92 9.61 5.41
CA LYS A 245 35.90 10.50 6.06
C LYS A 245 36.99 9.71 6.79
N SER A 246 38.05 9.35 6.08
CA SER A 246 39.47 9.40 6.50
C SER A 246 40.36 8.89 5.37
N PRO A 247 41.47 9.59 5.04
CA PRO A 247 42.65 9.52 5.90
C PRO A 247 43.36 10.85 6.17
N SER A 248 44.14 10.85 7.26
CA SER A 248 45.25 11.76 7.62
C SER A 248 44.92 13.15 8.21
N SER A 249 45.18 13.33 9.50
CA SER A 249 46.44 13.94 9.97
C SER A 249 46.49 13.96 11.50
N VAL A 250 47.62 13.47 12.00
CA VAL A 250 48.06 13.59 13.39
C VAL A 250 48.34 15.07 13.66
N SER A 251 47.76 15.63 14.73
CA SER A 251 48.46 16.66 15.51
C SER A 251 47.95 16.72 16.95
N ARG A 252 48.88 16.56 17.89
CA ARG A 252 48.73 16.83 19.32
C ARG A 252 48.75 18.35 19.53
N ASN A 253 47.89 18.89 20.38
CA ASN A 253 48.29 19.54 21.63
C ASN A 253 47.09 20.14 22.39
N SER A 254 47.29 20.12 23.71
CA SER A 254 46.47 20.53 24.85
C SER A 254 46.14 22.03 24.95
N SER A 255 44.97 22.38 25.50
CA SER A 255 44.85 23.12 26.77
C SER A 255 43.39 23.37 27.19
N THR A 256 43.18 23.14 28.48
CA THR A 256 42.06 23.38 29.42
C THR A 256 41.27 24.69 29.25
N SER A 257 39.92 24.61 29.31
CA SER A 257 39.10 25.33 30.32
C SER A 257 37.62 24.92 30.25
N PRO A 258 36.87 24.89 31.38
CA PRO A 258 35.50 24.39 31.46
C PRO A 258 34.48 25.53 31.32
N ASN A 259 33.45 25.36 30.48
CA ASN A 259 32.19 26.04 30.74
C ASN A 259 31.00 25.28 30.16
N ALA A 260 30.02 25.10 31.05
CA ALA A 260 28.83 24.30 30.91
C ALA A 260 27.76 25.00 30.05
N ASN A 261 26.77 24.19 29.67
CA ASN A 261 25.44 24.54 29.13
C ASN A 261 25.32 24.55 27.60
N SER A 262 25.36 23.34 27.03
CA SER A 262 24.53 23.02 25.86
C SER A 262 23.87 21.65 26.11
N PRO A 263 22.55 21.47 25.87
CA PRO A 263 21.92 20.18 26.05
C PRO A 263 22.40 19.26 24.93
N SER A 264 23.32 18.37 25.25
CA SER A 264 23.72 17.27 24.40
C SER A 264 22.48 16.43 24.08
N ARG A 265 22.02 16.47 22.82
CA ARG A 265 21.17 15.41 22.26
C ARG A 265 22.01 14.13 22.25
N THR A 266 21.94 13.37 23.32
CA THR A 266 22.37 11.98 23.31
C THR A 266 21.52 11.25 22.27
N PRO A 267 22.13 10.50 21.33
CA PRO A 267 21.37 9.54 20.54
C PRO A 267 20.78 8.55 21.56
N LYS A 268 19.45 8.55 21.73
CA LYS A 268 18.79 7.52 22.55
C LYS A 268 19.21 6.17 22.00
N GLU A 269 19.94 5.38 22.79
CA GLU A 269 20.25 3.99 22.45
C GLU A 269 18.97 3.27 22.06
N PRO A 270 19.00 2.44 21.00
CA PRO A 270 17.82 1.69 20.60
C PRO A 270 17.45 0.71 21.72
N LEU A 271 16.28 0.94 22.34
CA LEU A 271 15.68 0.03 23.33
C LEU A 271 15.77 -1.46 22.87
N PRO A 272 16.10 -2.42 23.77
CA PRO A 272 16.18 -3.83 23.41
C PRO A 272 14.83 -4.36 22.88
N THR A 273 14.84 -5.32 21.95
CA THR A 273 13.63 -5.90 21.33
C THR A 273 12.67 -6.52 22.35
N SER A 274 13.18 -7.05 23.47
CA SER A 274 12.38 -7.59 24.57
C SER A 274 11.49 -6.53 25.23
N SER A 275 11.93 -5.28 25.31
CA SER A 275 11.13 -4.20 25.90
C SER A 275 9.98 -3.75 24.97
N VAL A 276 10.10 -3.98 23.65
CA VAL A 276 9.05 -3.63 22.68
C VAL A 276 7.89 -4.63 22.72
N LEU A 277 8.17 -5.93 22.81
CA LEU A 277 7.11 -6.92 23.00
C LEU A 277 6.41 -6.72 24.35
N ALA A 278 7.18 -6.48 25.41
CA ALA A 278 6.62 -6.17 26.72
C ALA A 278 5.69 -4.94 26.65
N LEU A 279 6.08 -3.87 25.95
CA LEU A 279 5.25 -2.69 25.74
C LEU A 279 3.92 -3.01 25.02
N ILE A 280 3.98 -3.84 23.97
CA ILE A 280 2.79 -4.25 23.21
C ILE A 280 1.82 -5.02 24.11
N PHE A 281 2.30 -6.02 24.84
CA PHE A 281 1.44 -6.85 25.70
C PHE A 281 0.97 -6.13 26.97
N THR A 282 1.73 -5.14 27.46
CA THR A 282 1.37 -4.38 28.67
C THR A 282 0.31 -3.31 28.38
N ASN A 283 0.30 -2.75 27.17
CA ASN A 283 -0.68 -1.72 26.80
C ASN A 283 -1.88 -2.32 26.05
N PRO A 284 -3.05 -2.45 26.70
CA PRO A 284 -4.21 -3.11 26.10
C PRO A 284 -4.71 -2.40 24.84
N ARG A 285 -4.51 -1.08 24.69
CA ARG A 285 -4.92 -0.34 23.49
C ARG A 285 -4.03 -0.67 22.31
N ILE A 286 -2.71 -0.74 22.52
CA ILE A 286 -1.74 -1.08 21.48
C ILE A 286 -1.92 -2.55 21.07
N PHE A 287 -2.08 -3.46 22.03
CA PHE A 287 -2.35 -4.87 21.75
C PHE A 287 -3.63 -5.05 20.94
N THR A 288 -4.74 -4.43 21.39
CA THR A 288 -6.05 -4.56 20.72
C THR A 288 -6.01 -3.94 19.32
N LEU A 289 -5.32 -2.81 19.13
CA LEU A 289 -5.11 -2.22 17.80
C LEU A 289 -4.26 -3.12 16.90
N GLY A 290 -3.24 -3.75 17.44
CA GLY A 290 -2.40 -4.70 16.72
C GLY A 290 -3.17 -5.93 16.27
N LEU A 291 -3.97 -6.51 17.17
CA LEU A 291 -4.85 -7.63 16.88
C LEU A 291 -5.91 -7.26 15.83
N ALA A 292 -6.52 -6.08 15.96
CA ALA A 292 -7.49 -5.57 14.99
C ALA A 292 -6.88 -5.30 13.62
N SER A 293 -5.65 -4.76 13.58
CA SER A 293 -4.93 -4.60 12.33
C SER A 293 -4.63 -5.95 11.69
N CYS A 294 -4.23 -6.95 12.49
CA CYS A 294 -3.94 -8.31 12.03
C CYS A 294 -5.17 -8.95 11.37
N PHE A 295 -6.33 -8.95 12.04
CA PHE A 295 -7.53 -9.56 11.48
C PHE A 295 -8.11 -8.80 10.28
N PHE A 296 -8.06 -7.47 10.31
CA PHE A 296 -8.57 -6.67 9.20
C PHE A 296 -7.68 -6.76 7.96
N GLU A 297 -6.38 -6.46 8.11
CA GLU A 297 -5.43 -6.54 7.00
C GLU A 297 -5.30 -7.99 6.51
N GLY A 298 -5.36 -8.98 7.41
CA GLY A 298 -5.37 -10.40 7.05
C GLY A 298 -6.58 -10.77 6.21
N SER A 299 -7.79 -10.32 6.61
CA SER A 299 -9.01 -10.53 5.82
C SER A 299 -8.93 -9.85 4.46
N MET A 300 -8.35 -8.65 4.38
CA MET A 300 -8.11 -7.93 3.12
C MET A 300 -7.17 -8.71 2.19
N TYR A 301 -6.06 -9.26 2.69
CA TYR A 301 -5.15 -10.05 1.85
C TYR A 301 -5.78 -11.35 1.36
N LEU A 302 -6.57 -12.02 2.20
CA LEU A 302 -7.33 -13.21 1.77
C LEU A 302 -8.39 -12.84 0.74
N PHE A 303 -9.08 -11.71 0.94
CA PHE A 303 -10.05 -11.18 -0.02
C PHE A 303 -9.43 -10.99 -1.41
N VAL A 304 -8.24 -10.38 -1.50
CA VAL A 304 -7.52 -10.17 -2.78
C VAL A 304 -7.29 -11.48 -3.55
N PHE A 305 -7.09 -12.60 -2.85
CA PHE A 305 -6.96 -13.92 -3.48
C PHE A 305 -8.32 -14.52 -3.88
N PHE A 306 -9.32 -14.44 -3.00
CA PHE A 306 -10.56 -15.20 -3.15
C PHE A 306 -11.70 -14.47 -3.87
N TRP A 307 -11.65 -13.16 -4.08
CA TRP A 307 -12.77 -12.43 -4.68
C TRP A 307 -13.09 -12.94 -6.10
N THR A 308 -12.06 -13.23 -6.92
CA THR A 308 -12.23 -13.72 -8.30
C THR A 308 -12.90 -15.09 -8.32
N PRO A 309 -12.36 -16.13 -7.64
CA PRO A 309 -12.99 -17.43 -7.65
C PRO A 309 -14.36 -17.44 -6.96
N PHE A 310 -14.62 -16.54 -6.00
CA PHE A 310 -15.93 -16.42 -5.35
C PHE A 310 -16.99 -15.82 -6.29
N LEU A 311 -16.66 -14.74 -7.02
CA LEU A 311 -17.58 -14.18 -8.01
C LEU A 311 -17.87 -15.17 -9.14
N ASN A 312 -16.85 -15.89 -9.61
CA ASN A 312 -17.02 -16.93 -10.63
C ASN A 312 -17.97 -18.05 -10.16
N SER A 313 -17.95 -18.45 -8.87
CA SER A 313 -18.89 -19.46 -8.35
C SER A 313 -20.34 -18.98 -8.27
N THR A 314 -20.57 -17.67 -8.18
CA THR A 314 -21.94 -17.10 -8.15
C THR A 314 -22.54 -16.89 -9.55
N GLN A 315 -21.83 -17.25 -10.61
CA GLN A 315 -22.30 -17.11 -11.98
C GLN A 315 -23.34 -18.18 -12.28
N SER A 316 -24.58 -17.77 -12.53
CA SER A 316 -25.76 -18.63 -12.64
C SER A 316 -25.84 -19.47 -13.93
N SER A 317 -24.90 -19.32 -14.87
CA SER A 317 -24.90 -20.09 -16.13
C SER A 317 -23.48 -20.20 -16.71
N SER A 318 -23.07 -21.41 -17.08
CA SER A 318 -21.82 -21.68 -17.82
C SER A 318 -21.75 -21.02 -19.21
N SER A 319 -22.86 -20.47 -19.70
CA SER A 319 -22.98 -19.73 -20.96
C SER A 319 -22.84 -18.21 -20.82
N SER A 320 -22.65 -17.69 -19.60
CA SER A 320 -22.47 -16.26 -19.38
C SER A 320 -21.07 -15.82 -19.84
N PRO A 321 -20.90 -14.58 -20.36
CA PRO A 321 -19.58 -14.09 -20.76
C PRO A 321 -18.61 -14.07 -19.57
N PRO A 322 -17.30 -14.18 -19.83
CA PRO A 322 -16.29 -14.08 -18.77
C PRO A 322 -16.41 -12.76 -18.02
N LEU A 323 -16.13 -12.78 -16.72
CA LEU A 323 -16.21 -11.58 -15.89
C LEU A 323 -15.18 -10.54 -16.35
N PRO A 324 -15.56 -9.25 -16.46
CA PRO A 324 -14.64 -8.17 -16.77
C PRO A 324 -13.81 -7.82 -15.53
N LEU A 325 -12.78 -8.63 -15.26
CA LEU A 325 -11.99 -8.57 -14.03
C LEU A 325 -11.35 -7.20 -13.79
N GLY A 326 -10.88 -6.53 -14.85
CA GLY A 326 -10.28 -5.20 -14.75
C GLY A 326 -11.30 -4.12 -14.37
N MET A 327 -12.54 -4.20 -14.87
CA MET A 327 -13.62 -3.28 -14.48
C MET A 327 -14.11 -3.52 -13.05
N ILE A 328 -14.18 -4.78 -12.63
CA ILE A 328 -14.49 -5.13 -11.23
C ILE A 328 -13.41 -4.56 -10.31
N PHE A 329 -12.14 -4.77 -10.65
CA PHE A 329 -11.02 -4.23 -9.90
C PHE A 329 -11.01 -2.69 -9.88
N ALA A 330 -11.27 -2.03 -11.01
CA ALA A 330 -11.39 -0.57 -11.07
C ALA A 330 -12.52 -0.04 -10.17
N SER A 331 -13.62 -0.80 -10.05
CA SER A 331 -14.73 -0.49 -9.13
C SER A 331 -14.35 -0.67 -7.66
N PHE A 332 -13.55 -1.69 -7.34
CA PHE A 332 -12.97 -1.86 -6.00
C PHE A 332 -12.04 -0.70 -5.64
N MET A 333 -11.11 -0.34 -6.53
CA MET A 333 -10.21 0.79 -6.31
C MET A 333 -10.95 2.13 -6.21
N SER A 334 -12.03 2.31 -6.97
CA SER A 334 -12.93 3.46 -6.83
C SER A 334 -13.64 3.46 -5.47
N SER A 335 -14.09 2.30 -5.00
CA SER A 335 -14.68 2.15 -3.66
C SER A 335 -13.69 2.48 -2.56
N VAL A 336 -12.43 2.01 -2.65
CA VAL A 336 -11.35 2.37 -1.71
C VAL A 336 -11.17 3.90 -1.67
N MET A 337 -11.06 4.54 -2.82
CA MET A 337 -10.93 6.00 -2.90
C MET A 337 -12.15 6.71 -2.29
N LEU A 338 -13.36 6.24 -2.60
CA LEU A 338 -14.59 6.75 -2.01
C LEU A 338 -14.57 6.65 -0.49
N GLY A 339 -14.13 5.52 0.06
CA GLY A 339 -13.97 5.30 1.50
C GLY A 339 -13.04 6.31 2.17
N SER A 340 -11.89 6.59 1.58
CA SER A 340 -10.93 7.59 2.08
C SER A 340 -11.48 9.03 2.00
N LEU A 341 -12.25 9.35 0.96
CA LEU A 341 -12.93 10.64 0.84
C LEU A 341 -14.03 10.79 1.89
N ILE A 342 -14.81 9.73 2.12
CA ILE A 342 -15.83 9.67 3.18
C ILE A 342 -15.16 9.85 4.55
N PHE A 343 -14.06 9.17 4.84
CA PHE A 343 -13.28 9.36 6.08
C PHE A 343 -12.95 10.83 6.33
N THR A 344 -12.40 11.50 5.30
CA THR A 344 -11.99 12.91 5.39
C THR A 344 -13.19 13.81 5.63
N HIS A 345 -14.30 13.55 4.93
CA HIS A 345 -15.54 14.29 5.13
C HIS A 345 -16.13 14.10 6.53
N LEU A 346 -16.24 12.86 7.02
CA LEU A 346 -16.75 12.55 8.36
C LEU A 346 -15.87 13.18 9.44
N SER A 347 -14.55 13.05 9.32
CA SER A 347 -13.59 13.59 10.30
C SER A 347 -13.62 15.12 10.36
N SER A 348 -13.86 15.79 9.23
CA SER A 348 -13.99 17.25 9.18
C SER A 348 -15.33 17.76 9.71
N THR A 349 -16.43 17.04 9.41
CA THR A 349 -17.80 17.46 9.72
C THR A 349 -18.19 17.12 11.16
N PHE A 350 -17.87 15.90 11.59
CA PHE A 350 -18.27 15.37 12.89
C PHE A 350 -17.06 15.28 13.83
N LYS A 351 -16.66 16.41 14.42
CA LYS A 351 -15.57 16.45 15.41
C LYS A 351 -15.83 15.57 16.65
N SER A 352 -17.10 15.24 16.93
CA SER A 352 -17.50 14.33 18.02
C SER A 352 -17.28 12.85 17.70
N LEU A 353 -17.06 12.50 16.42
CA LEU A 353 -16.83 11.12 16.01
C LEU A 353 -15.37 10.74 16.26
N THR A 354 -15.12 10.16 17.44
CA THR A 354 -13.80 9.62 17.79
C THR A 354 -13.33 8.59 16.75
N GLN A 355 -12.05 8.61 16.39
CA GLN A 355 -11.43 7.66 15.45
C GLN A 355 -11.59 6.20 15.87
N THR A 356 -11.59 5.94 17.18
CA THR A 356 -11.89 4.63 17.74
C THR A 356 -13.29 4.14 17.36
N ARG A 357 -14.32 5.01 17.47
CA ARG A 357 -15.70 4.66 17.11
C ARG A 357 -15.83 4.43 15.62
N LEU A 358 -15.18 5.26 14.81
CA LEU A 358 -15.14 5.09 13.36
C LEU A 358 -14.54 3.73 12.98
N LEU A 359 -13.45 3.33 13.63
CA LEU A 359 -12.79 2.05 13.36
C LEU A 359 -13.66 0.85 13.80
N THR A 360 -14.39 0.95 14.92
CA THR A 360 -15.40 -0.06 15.30
C THR A 360 -16.49 -0.21 14.23
N ILE A 361 -16.99 0.91 13.69
CA ILE A 361 -17.99 0.92 12.60
C ILE A 361 -17.41 0.26 11.35
N VAL A 362 -16.18 0.60 10.97
CA VAL A 362 -15.46 -0.02 9.85
C VAL A 362 -15.40 -1.53 10.01
N PHE A 363 -15.02 -2.04 11.18
CA PHE A 363 -14.97 -3.50 11.43
C PHE A 363 -16.35 -4.16 11.35
N ALA A 364 -17.38 -3.52 11.89
CA ALA A 364 -18.75 -4.05 11.84
C ALA A 364 -19.30 -4.12 10.41
N ILE A 365 -19.18 -3.04 9.63
CA ILE A 365 -19.64 -3.00 8.24
C ILE A 365 -18.82 -3.98 7.38
N SER A 366 -17.51 -4.06 7.59
CA SER A 366 -16.65 -5.00 6.87
C SER A 366 -17.04 -6.45 7.13
N SER A 367 -17.37 -6.78 8.38
CA SER A 367 -17.87 -8.11 8.72
C SER A 367 -19.18 -8.42 7.99
N ILE A 368 -20.16 -7.51 8.02
CA ILE A 368 -21.44 -7.67 7.32
C ILE A 368 -21.19 -7.86 5.81
N SER A 369 -20.29 -7.08 5.23
CA SER A 369 -19.98 -7.15 3.80
C SER A 369 -19.30 -8.46 3.36
N LEU A 370 -18.53 -9.12 4.24
CA LEU A 370 -17.93 -10.42 3.96
C LEU A 370 -18.86 -11.59 4.26
N LEU A 371 -19.81 -11.44 5.19
CA LEU A 371 -20.79 -12.48 5.53
C LEU A 371 -22.01 -12.47 4.59
N PHE A 372 -22.41 -11.30 4.08
CA PHE A 372 -23.58 -11.17 3.22
C PHE A 372 -23.50 -12.00 1.92
N PRO A 373 -22.35 -12.09 1.21
CA PRO A 373 -22.17 -13.00 0.08
C PRO A 373 -22.44 -14.48 0.38
N LEU A 374 -22.37 -14.90 1.64
CA LEU A 374 -22.70 -16.28 2.03
C LEU A 374 -24.22 -16.53 2.03
N LEU A 375 -25.04 -15.48 2.06
CA LEU A 375 -26.50 -15.54 2.14
C LEU A 375 -27.17 -15.37 0.77
N THR A 376 -26.42 -15.01 -0.27
CA THR A 376 -26.95 -14.75 -1.61
C THR A 376 -26.17 -15.50 -2.67
N ASN A 377 -26.87 -16.02 -3.67
CA ASN A 377 -26.27 -16.62 -4.87
C ASN A 377 -26.23 -15.63 -6.04
N ASN A 378 -26.62 -14.37 -5.82
CA ASN A 378 -26.65 -13.37 -6.87
C ASN A 378 -25.28 -12.69 -7.01
N GLN A 379 -24.69 -12.81 -8.20
CA GLN A 379 -23.42 -12.20 -8.58
C GLN A 379 -23.38 -10.67 -8.35
N HIS A 380 -24.47 -9.96 -8.65
CA HIS A 380 -24.52 -8.49 -8.53
C HIS A 380 -24.54 -8.04 -7.07
N TYR A 381 -25.30 -8.73 -6.22
CA TYR A 381 -25.34 -8.43 -4.78
C TYR A 381 -24.00 -8.75 -4.11
N THR A 382 -23.36 -9.85 -4.51
CA THR A 382 -22.00 -10.19 -4.06
C THR A 382 -20.99 -9.12 -4.45
N PHE A 383 -21.03 -8.65 -5.70
CA PHE A 383 -20.17 -7.57 -6.16
C PHE A 383 -20.33 -6.28 -5.35
N TYR A 384 -21.57 -5.84 -5.08
CA TYR A 384 -21.78 -4.64 -4.27
C TYR A 384 -21.33 -4.82 -2.82
N ALA A 385 -21.48 -6.00 -2.24
CA ALA A 385 -20.95 -6.29 -0.91
C ALA A 385 -19.41 -6.17 -0.89
N PHE A 386 -18.73 -6.66 -1.92
CA PHE A 386 -17.29 -6.50 -2.07
C PHE A 386 -16.87 -5.03 -2.27
N CYS A 387 -17.63 -4.24 -3.03
CA CYS A 387 -17.42 -2.79 -3.11
C CYS A 387 -17.57 -2.10 -1.75
N VAL A 388 -18.54 -2.51 -0.92
CA VAL A 388 -18.69 -1.98 0.45
C VAL A 388 -17.49 -2.36 1.31
N PHE A 389 -17.01 -3.60 1.24
CA PHE A 389 -15.80 -4.04 1.94
C PHE A 389 -14.60 -3.16 1.55
N GLU A 390 -14.40 -2.93 0.25
CA GLU A 390 -13.30 -2.11 -0.27
C GLU A 390 -13.42 -0.63 0.15
N ALA A 391 -14.64 -0.09 0.21
CA ALA A 391 -14.86 1.24 0.78
C ALA A 391 -14.47 1.30 2.27
N MET A 392 -14.71 0.23 3.03
CA MET A 392 -14.26 0.14 4.42
C MET A 392 -12.73 0.04 4.53
N VAL A 393 -12.07 -0.67 3.61
CA VAL A 393 -10.59 -0.70 3.50
C VAL A 393 -10.04 0.71 3.27
N GLY A 394 -10.67 1.50 2.39
CA GLY A 394 -10.31 2.90 2.16
C GLY A 394 -10.45 3.81 3.38
N MET A 395 -11.42 3.53 4.25
CA MET A 395 -11.63 4.26 5.51
C MET A 395 -10.69 3.78 6.63
N TYR A 396 -10.31 2.50 6.59
CA TYR A 396 -9.46 1.84 7.59
C TYR A 396 -8.06 2.46 7.68
N PHE A 397 -7.35 2.60 6.55
CA PHE A 397 -5.96 3.07 6.55
C PHE A 397 -5.75 4.44 7.22
N PRO A 398 -6.51 5.51 6.88
CA PRO A 398 -6.34 6.79 7.54
C PRO A 398 -6.80 6.76 9.01
N SER A 399 -7.82 5.97 9.35
CA SER A 399 -8.31 5.81 10.73
C SER A 399 -7.25 5.17 11.63
N VAL A 400 -6.70 4.03 11.19
CA VAL A 400 -5.65 3.31 11.91
C VAL A 400 -4.36 4.12 11.93
N GLY A 401 -3.99 4.77 10.84
CA GLY A 401 -2.80 5.63 10.78
C GLY A 401 -2.83 6.74 11.84
N SER A 402 -3.97 7.38 12.06
CA SER A 402 -4.09 8.42 13.07
C SER A 402 -4.06 7.89 14.51
N LEU A 403 -4.73 6.75 14.79
CA LEU A 403 -4.66 6.09 16.11
C LEU A 403 -3.24 5.59 16.43
N LYS A 404 -2.57 5.01 15.42
CA LYS A 404 -1.15 4.63 15.46
C LYS A 404 -0.27 5.84 15.82
N GLY A 405 -0.51 6.99 15.19
CA GLY A 405 0.21 8.23 15.52
C GLY A 405 -0.02 8.71 16.97
N LYS A 406 -1.23 8.52 17.51
CA LYS A 406 -1.61 8.97 18.86
C LYS A 406 -1.11 8.06 19.99
N TRP A 407 -1.14 6.75 19.80
CA TRP A 407 -0.89 5.78 20.89
C TRP A 407 0.54 5.26 20.95
N VAL A 408 1.36 5.46 19.91
CA VAL A 408 2.73 4.95 19.86
C VAL A 408 3.71 6.10 19.67
N GLU A 409 4.63 6.26 20.64
CA GLU A 409 5.69 7.26 20.60
C GLU A 409 6.58 7.12 19.36
N ASP A 410 7.01 8.26 18.80
CA ASP A 410 7.77 8.34 17.54
C ASP A 410 9.03 7.43 17.55
N GLY A 411 9.75 7.33 18.68
CA GLY A 411 11.02 6.60 18.78
C GLY A 411 10.93 5.06 18.78
N VAL A 412 9.74 4.50 19.01
CA VAL A 412 9.51 3.04 19.02
C VAL A 412 8.52 2.59 17.94
N ARG A 413 7.87 3.55 17.27
CA ARG A 413 6.79 3.32 16.31
C ARG A 413 7.11 2.30 15.22
N ALA A 414 8.24 2.48 14.52
CA ALA A 414 8.66 1.58 13.45
C ALA A 414 8.86 0.13 13.96
N ARG A 415 9.40 -0.03 15.18
CA ARG A 415 9.65 -1.34 15.79
C ARG A 415 8.36 -2.01 16.26
N VAL A 416 7.46 -1.24 16.90
CA VAL A 416 6.14 -1.73 17.30
C VAL A 416 5.36 -2.22 16.08
N TYR A 417 5.35 -1.46 14.98
CA TYR A 417 4.63 -1.87 13.77
C TYR A 417 5.30 -2.99 13.00
N GLY A 418 6.63 -3.03 12.97
CA GLY A 418 7.37 -4.19 12.45
C GLY A 418 7.01 -5.48 13.21
N ALA A 419 6.92 -5.41 14.55
CA ALA A 419 6.51 -6.54 15.37
C ALA A 419 5.05 -6.95 15.13
N LEU A 420 4.13 -5.98 15.01
CA LEU A 420 2.71 -6.23 14.75
C LEU A 420 2.44 -6.82 13.34
N ARG A 421 3.36 -6.66 12.39
CA ARG A 421 3.27 -7.30 11.07
C ARG A 421 3.61 -8.79 11.08
N VAL A 422 4.36 -9.28 12.06
CA VAL A 422 4.76 -10.70 12.10
C VAL A 422 3.53 -11.62 12.28
N PRO A 423 2.64 -11.41 13.26
CA PRO A 423 1.42 -12.21 13.39
C PRO A 423 0.52 -12.15 12.15
N LEU A 424 0.41 -10.98 11.53
CA LEU A 424 -0.34 -10.77 10.29
C LEU A 424 0.20 -11.62 9.15
N ASN A 425 1.51 -11.54 8.90
CA ASN A 425 2.14 -12.32 7.83
C ASN A 425 2.02 -13.82 8.10
N VAL A 426 2.19 -14.26 9.35
CA VAL A 426 2.00 -15.67 9.74
C VAL A 426 0.56 -16.12 9.50
N PHE A 427 -0.43 -15.31 9.90
CA PHE A 427 -1.85 -15.60 9.67
C PHE A 427 -2.14 -15.78 8.18
N VAL A 428 -1.74 -14.81 7.34
CA VAL A 428 -1.97 -14.86 5.88
C VAL A 428 -1.27 -16.07 5.26
N VAL A 429 -0.01 -16.32 5.61
CA VAL A 429 0.76 -17.45 5.07
C VAL A 429 0.12 -18.78 5.45
N ILE A 430 -0.31 -18.95 6.69
CA ILE A 430 -0.98 -20.19 7.13
C ILE A 430 -2.32 -20.35 6.40
N SER A 431 -3.14 -19.29 6.33
CA SER A 431 -4.44 -19.33 5.66
C SER A 431 -4.32 -19.65 4.18
N LEU A 432 -3.30 -19.13 3.49
CA LEU A 432 -3.03 -19.45 2.08
C LEU A 432 -2.39 -20.84 1.91
N ALA A 433 -1.50 -21.26 2.81
CA ALA A 433 -0.90 -22.60 2.76
C ALA A 433 -1.92 -23.72 2.98
N LEU A 434 -3.00 -23.44 3.73
CA LEU A 434 -4.09 -24.38 3.99
C LEU A 434 -5.21 -24.34 2.93
N VAL A 435 -5.03 -23.59 1.84
CA VAL A 435 -6.01 -23.49 0.75
C VAL A 435 -6.38 -24.86 0.22
N ARG A 436 -7.69 -25.10 0.10
CA ARG A 436 -8.27 -26.26 -0.57
C ARG A 436 -9.18 -25.80 -1.68
N GLU A 437 -9.19 -26.55 -2.78
CA GLU A 437 -10.19 -26.36 -3.83
C GLU A 437 -11.59 -26.70 -3.29
N GLY A 438 -12.57 -25.88 -3.66
CA GLY A 438 -13.98 -26.11 -3.34
C GLY A 438 -14.69 -24.87 -2.82
N GLU A 439 -15.97 -24.74 -3.19
CA GLU A 439 -16.83 -23.64 -2.76
C GLU A 439 -16.97 -23.59 -1.24
N GLU A 440 -17.12 -24.75 -0.58
CA GLU A 440 -17.20 -24.88 0.88
C GLU A 440 -16.00 -24.27 1.60
N TYR A 441 -14.78 -24.49 1.08
CA TYR A 441 -13.58 -23.91 1.67
C TYR A 441 -13.58 -22.38 1.53
N ARG A 442 -13.90 -21.87 0.32
CA ARG A 442 -13.98 -20.43 0.06
C ARG A 442 -15.02 -19.77 0.97
N ARG A 443 -16.23 -20.35 1.07
CA ARG A 443 -17.30 -19.89 1.97
C ARG A 443 -16.82 -19.92 3.44
N GLY A 444 -16.10 -20.96 3.85
CA GLY A 444 -15.49 -21.08 5.17
C GLY A 444 -14.47 -19.97 5.46
N VAL A 445 -13.65 -19.58 4.49
CA VAL A 445 -12.70 -18.45 4.65
C VAL A 445 -13.44 -17.14 4.89
N PHE A 446 -14.47 -16.82 4.09
CA PHE A 446 -15.28 -15.61 4.29
C PHE A 446 -16.02 -15.62 5.63
N LEU A 447 -16.49 -16.79 6.09
CA LEU A 447 -17.11 -16.95 7.40
C LEU A 447 -16.12 -16.68 8.53
N ILE A 448 -14.90 -17.23 8.45
CA ILE A 448 -13.84 -16.99 9.44
C ILE A 448 -13.44 -15.52 9.46
N CYS A 449 -13.16 -14.91 8.30
CA CYS A 449 -12.81 -13.49 8.20
C CYS A 449 -13.92 -12.60 8.77
N GLY A 450 -15.18 -12.83 8.36
CA GLY A 450 -16.34 -12.12 8.87
C GLY A 450 -16.51 -12.28 10.38
N GLY A 451 -16.38 -13.51 10.91
CA GLY A 451 -16.48 -13.82 12.34
C GLY A 451 -15.38 -13.17 13.17
N LEU A 452 -14.13 -13.20 12.70
CA LEU A 452 -13.00 -12.51 13.34
C LEU A 452 -13.25 -10.99 13.40
N LEU A 453 -13.82 -10.41 12.33
CA LEU A 453 -14.18 -8.99 12.29
C LEU A 453 -15.34 -8.63 13.25
N VAL A 454 -16.34 -9.50 13.43
CA VAL A 454 -17.36 -9.30 14.48
C VAL A 454 -16.72 -9.30 15.86
N ALA A 455 -15.91 -10.34 16.14
CA ALA A 455 -15.28 -10.52 17.44
C ALA A 455 -14.41 -9.31 17.80
N ILE A 456 -13.59 -8.86 16.85
CA ILE A 456 -12.70 -7.73 17.09
C ILE A 456 -13.44 -6.40 17.14
N SER A 457 -14.55 -6.21 16.42
CA SER A 457 -15.40 -5.03 16.58
C SER A 457 -15.90 -4.90 18.02
N GLY A 458 -16.40 -6.00 18.60
CA GLY A 458 -16.84 -6.05 19.99
C GLY A 458 -15.71 -5.83 21.01
N VAL A 459 -14.56 -6.49 20.83
CA VAL A 459 -13.37 -6.33 21.69
C VAL A 459 -12.83 -4.90 21.60
N PHE A 460 -12.70 -4.35 20.39
CA PHE A 460 -12.20 -3.00 20.16
C PHE A 460 -13.14 -1.95 20.79
N TYR A 461 -14.45 -2.12 20.64
CA TYR A 461 -15.44 -1.28 21.31
C TYR A 461 -15.30 -1.31 22.84
N ARG A 462 -15.07 -2.49 23.44
CA ARG A 462 -14.99 -2.65 24.89
C ARG A 462 -13.69 -2.12 25.49
N PHE A 463 -12.55 -2.40 24.88
CA PHE A 463 -11.23 -2.11 25.48
C PHE A 463 -10.64 -0.77 25.09
N VAL A 464 -11.13 -0.15 24.00
CA VAL A 464 -10.50 1.03 23.41
C VAL A 464 -11.41 2.26 23.48
N ARG A 465 -12.64 2.13 23.97
CA ARG A 465 -13.58 3.23 24.15
C ARG A 465 -12.95 4.36 24.98
N GLU A 466 -12.85 5.52 24.35
CA GLU A 466 -12.59 6.78 25.03
C GLU A 466 -13.90 7.18 25.73
N ASN A 467 -13.84 7.36 27.05
CA ASN A 467 -14.99 7.80 27.86
C ASN A 467 -15.29 9.27 27.64
#